data_AF-A0AAE1FH10-F1
#
_entry.id   AF-A0AAE1FH10-F1
#
_cell.length_a   1.000
_cell.length_b   1.000
_cell.length_c   1.000
_cell.angle_alpha   90.00
_cell.angle_beta   90.00
_cell.angle_gamma   90.00
#
_symmetry.space_group_name_H-M   'P 1'
#
loop_
_entity.id
_entity.type
_entity.pdbx_description
1 polymer ?
#
loop_
_entity_poly.entity_id
_entity_poly.type
_entity_poly.pdbx_seq_one_letter_code
_entity_poly.pdbx_strand_id
1 'polypeptide(L)'
;MELLNDLDLEYGDFVYHCEVRWVSRGNMLIRFYELRDEVKQFMDMKGTPVKELSDTKWLCDLAFMVDITKYLSELNVKLQGPNQLLSTLLSNVK
;
A
#
# COMPACT_ATOMS: atom_id res chain seq x y z
N MET A 1 2.10 -10.25 30.41
CA MET A 1 0.72 -10.33 29.87
C MET A 1 0.07 -8.96 29.90
N GLU A 2 0.21 -8.17 30.98
CA GLU A 2 -0.25 -6.77 31.03
C GLU A 2 0.42 -5.84 30.00
N LEU A 3 1.75 -5.86 29.86
CA LEU A 3 2.48 -5.03 28.88
C LEU A 3 2.03 -5.18 27.41
N LEU A 4 1.55 -6.36 27.03
CA LEU A 4 1.14 -6.66 25.66
C LEU A 4 -0.27 -6.14 25.38
N ASN A 5 -1.16 -6.22 26.38
CA ASN A 5 -2.50 -5.63 26.32
C ASN A 5 -2.46 -4.11 26.36
N ASP A 6 -1.58 -3.52 27.16
CA ASP A 6 -1.44 -2.05 27.24
C ASP A 6 -0.91 -1.46 25.93
N LEU A 7 0.03 -2.16 25.26
CA LEU A 7 0.52 -1.79 23.92
C LEU A 7 -0.56 -1.96 22.84
N ASP A 8 -1.38 -3.01 22.89
CA ASP A 8 -2.50 -3.21 21.95
C ASP A 8 -3.62 -2.18 22.16
N LEU A 9 -3.87 -1.74 23.39
CA LEU A 9 -4.87 -0.71 23.68
C LEU A 9 -4.40 0.71 23.32
N GLU A 10 -3.10 1.02 23.48
CA GLU A 10 -2.55 2.34 23.16
C GLU A 10 -2.17 2.49 21.68
N TYR A 11 -1.63 1.42 21.06
CA TYR A 11 -1.13 1.46 19.68
C TYR A 11 -1.95 0.61 18.71
N GLY A 12 -2.83 -0.27 19.15
CA GLY A 12 -3.61 -1.14 18.26
C GLY A 12 -4.53 -0.35 17.34
N ASP A 13 -5.23 0.67 17.85
CA ASP A 13 -6.04 1.57 17.01
C ASP A 13 -5.16 2.36 16.03
N PHE A 14 -4.01 2.87 16.48
CA PHE A 14 -3.09 3.61 15.62
C PHE A 14 -2.50 2.73 14.50
N VAL A 15 -2.08 1.51 14.83
CA VAL A 15 -1.55 0.51 13.89
C VAL A 15 -2.65 0.09 12.93
N TYR A 16 -3.85 -0.24 13.43
CA TYR A 16 -5.00 -0.59 12.60
C TYR A 16 -5.38 0.53 11.62
N HIS A 17 -5.50 1.77 12.10
CA HIS A 17 -5.77 2.94 11.25
C HIS A 17 -4.67 3.18 10.22
N CYS A 18 -3.41 2.98 10.61
CA CYS A 18 -2.28 3.07 9.71
C CYS A 18 -2.43 2.03 8.59
N GLU A 19 -2.58 0.75 8.94
CA GLU A 19 -2.72 -0.36 8.00
C GLU A 19 -3.89 -0.18 7.03
N VAL A 20 -5.09 0.18 7.53
CA VAL A 20 -6.26 0.48 6.68
C VAL A 20 -5.97 1.62 5.71
N ARG A 21 -5.27 2.66 6.17
CA ARG A 21 -4.87 3.80 5.34
C ARG A 21 -3.82 3.41 4.29
N TRP A 22 -2.86 2.55 4.62
CA TRP A 22 -1.86 2.04 3.66
C TRP A 22 -2.49 1.16 2.59
N VAL A 23 -3.38 0.24 2.98
CA VAL A 23 -4.12 -0.62 2.03
C VAL A 23 -4.98 0.22 1.09
N SER A 24 -5.71 1.21 1.61
CA SER A 24 -6.49 2.13 0.78
C SER A 24 -5.63 2.93 -0.19
N ARG A 25 -4.43 3.36 0.23
CA ARG A 25 -3.48 4.09 -0.62
C ARG A 25 -2.89 3.19 -1.71
N GLY A 26 -2.55 1.95 -1.38
CA GLY A 26 -2.08 0.95 -2.34
C GLY A 26 -3.13 0.66 -3.42
N ASN A 27 -4.38 0.44 -3.01
CA ASN A 27 -5.48 0.23 -3.94
C ASN A 27 -5.73 1.45 -4.85
N MET A 28 -5.59 2.66 -4.32
CA MET A 28 -5.68 3.88 -5.13
C MET A 28 -4.55 3.94 -6.16
N LEU A 29 -3.32 3.61 -5.77
CA LEU A 29 -2.17 3.62 -6.66
C LEU A 29 -2.28 2.60 -7.80
N ILE A 30 -2.78 1.39 -7.50
CA ILE A 30 -3.07 0.35 -8.52
C ILE A 30 -4.07 0.89 -9.55
N ARG A 31 -5.21 1.42 -9.09
CA ARG A 31 -6.24 1.97 -9.98
C ARG A 31 -5.73 3.14 -10.82
N PHE A 32 -4.91 4.01 -10.22
CA PHE A 32 -4.29 5.10 -10.96
C PHE A 32 -3.38 4.59 -12.08
N TYR A 33 -2.58 3.56 -11.80
CA TYR A 33 -1.71 2.97 -12.81
C TYR A 33 -2.49 2.31 -13.94
N GLU A 34 -3.58 1.60 -13.62
CA GLU A 34 -4.48 1.00 -14.62
C GLU A 34 -5.12 2.06 -15.53
N LEU A 35 -5.53 3.20 -14.96
CA LEU A 35 -6.22 4.30 -15.65
C LEU A 35 -5.29 5.41 -16.15
N ARG A 36 -3.98 5.19 -16.16
CA ARG A 36 -2.98 6.25 -16.42
C ARG A 36 -3.15 6.88 -17.81
N ASP A 37 -3.59 6.11 -18.80
CA ASP A 37 -3.78 6.58 -20.18
C ASP A 37 -5.04 7.46 -20.27
N GLU A 38 -6.12 7.10 -19.58
CA GLU A 38 -7.33 7.89 -19.44
C GLU A 38 -7.08 9.18 -18.65
N VAL A 39 -6.32 9.09 -17.55
CA VAL A 39 -5.92 10.25 -16.76
C VAL A 39 -5.08 11.21 -17.61
N LYS A 40 -4.15 10.70 -18.40
CA LYS A 40 -3.36 11.50 -19.34
C LYS A 40 -4.25 12.23 -20.34
N GLN A 41 -5.16 11.51 -21.01
CA GLN A 41 -6.09 12.10 -21.96
C GLN A 41 -6.98 13.18 -21.31
N PHE A 42 -7.48 12.92 -20.10
CA PHE A 42 -8.28 13.88 -19.35
C PHE A 42 -7.49 15.15 -19.02
N MET A 43 -6.24 15.01 -18.57
CA MET A 43 -5.35 16.13 -18.27
C MET A 43 -5.01 16.94 -19.52
N ASP A 44 -4.79 16.29 -20.65
CA ASP A 44 -4.58 16.94 -21.95
C ASP A 44 -5.82 17.74 -22.38
N MET A 45 -7.02 17.18 -22.23
CA MET A 45 -8.30 17.87 -22.51
C MET A 45 -8.52 19.10 -21.61
N LYS A 46 -8.01 19.07 -20.38
CA LYS A 46 -8.06 20.20 -19.44
C LYS A 46 -7.00 21.26 -19.71
N GLY A 47 -6.11 21.03 -20.68
CA GLY A 47 -5.00 21.94 -20.97
C GLY A 47 -3.89 21.92 -19.91
N THR A 48 -3.87 20.88 -19.07
CA THR A 48 -2.87 20.69 -18.00
C THR A 48 -2.11 19.38 -18.21
N PRO A 49 -1.35 19.23 -19.31
CA PRO A 49 -0.67 17.98 -19.65
C PRO A 49 0.36 17.60 -18.57
N VAL A 50 0.34 16.32 -18.19
CA VAL A 50 1.27 15.75 -17.20
C VAL A 50 2.38 15.02 -17.94
N LYS A 51 3.59 15.57 -17.91
CA LYS A 51 4.73 15.08 -18.72
C LYS A 51 5.18 13.69 -18.28
N GLU A 52 5.05 13.41 -16.98
CA GLU A 52 5.35 12.15 -16.31
C GLU A 52 4.56 10.98 -16.92
N LEU A 53 3.31 11.22 -17.34
CA LEU A 53 2.47 10.21 -18.02
C LEU A 53 2.90 9.95 -19.49
N SER A 54 3.95 10.60 -19.96
CA SER A 54 4.62 10.32 -21.24
C SER A 54 6.06 9.85 -21.08
N ASP A 55 6.59 9.87 -19.85
CA ASP A 55 7.96 9.45 -19.56
C ASP A 55 7.98 7.97 -19.19
N THR A 56 8.53 7.15 -20.09
CA THR A 56 8.67 5.70 -19.89
C THR A 56 9.44 5.37 -18.61
N LYS A 57 10.47 6.13 -18.25
CA LYS A 57 11.25 5.86 -17.03
C LYS A 57 10.40 6.09 -15.79
N TRP A 58 9.69 7.21 -15.75
CA TRP A 58 8.78 7.53 -14.66
C TRP A 58 7.65 6.50 -14.53
N LEU A 59 7.11 6.03 -15.66
CA LEU A 59 6.10 4.97 -15.69
C LEU A 59 6.64 3.63 -15.17
N CYS A 60 7.90 3.30 -15.47
CA CYS A 60 8.56 2.13 -14.88
C CYS A 60 8.72 2.26 -13.37
N ASP A 61 9.16 3.42 -12.88
CA ASP A 61 9.29 3.69 -11.45
C ASP A 61 7.92 3.60 -10.75
N LEU A 62 6.87 4.12 -11.38
CA LEU A 62 5.50 4.00 -10.89
C LEU A 62 5.03 2.55 -10.85
N ALA A 63 5.27 1.76 -11.91
CA ALA A 63 4.93 0.34 -11.95
C ALA A 63 5.61 -0.43 -10.81
N PHE A 64 6.89 -0.17 -10.57
CA PHE A 64 7.64 -0.76 -9.48
C PHE A 64 7.06 -0.39 -8.10
N MET A 65 6.66 0.86 -7.91
CA MET A 65 5.98 1.28 -6.67
C MET A 65 4.62 0.59 -6.49
N VAL A 66 3.86 0.39 -7.57
CA VAL A 66 2.60 -0.35 -7.55
C VAL A 66 2.84 -1.80 -7.13
N ASP A 67 3.84 -2.46 -7.70
CA ASP A 67 4.18 -3.85 -7.39
C ASP A 67 4.59 -4.03 -5.93
N ILE A 68 5.47 -3.17 -5.42
CA ILE A 68 5.89 -3.20 -4.00
C ILE A 68 4.68 -2.95 -3.09
N THR A 69 3.88 -1.94 -3.39
CA THR A 69 2.74 -1.58 -2.52
C THR A 69 1.68 -2.67 -2.51
N LYS A 70 1.46 -3.34 -3.65
CA LYS A 70 0.59 -4.51 -3.75
C LYS A 70 1.13 -5.67 -2.91
N TYR A 71 2.41 -6.00 -3.04
CA TYR A 71 3.04 -7.04 -2.24
C TYR A 71 2.94 -6.77 -0.74
N LEU A 72 3.23 -5.53 -0.32
CA LEU A 72 3.10 -5.13 1.09
C LEU A 72 1.65 -5.18 1.57
N SER A 73 0.68 -4.80 0.74
CA SER A 73 -0.74 -4.87 1.08
C SER A 73 -1.20 -6.33 1.24
N GLU A 74 -0.77 -7.23 0.37
CA GLU A 74 -1.05 -8.67 0.48
C GLU A 74 -0.39 -9.30 1.71
N LEU A 75 0.86 -8.93 2.00
CA LEU A 75 1.55 -9.35 3.22
C LEU A 75 0.83 -8.84 4.47
N ASN A 76 0.42 -7.58 4.48
CA ASN A 76 -0.30 -6.96 5.58
C ASN A 76 -1.63 -7.69 5.86
N VAL A 77 -2.43 -7.98 4.82
CA VAL A 77 -3.68 -8.75 4.97
C VAL A 77 -3.42 -10.16 5.51
N LYS A 78 -2.36 -10.83 5.08
CA LYS A 78 -1.98 -12.15 5.63
C LYS A 78 -1.62 -12.07 7.11
N LEU A 79 -0.93 -11.00 7.53
CA LEU A 79 -0.51 -10.79 8.91
C LEU A 79 -1.64 -10.34 9.84
N GLN A 80 -2.68 -9.70 9.31
CA GLN A 80 -3.89 -9.30 10.04
C GLN A 80 -4.87 -10.46 10.33
N GLY A 81 -4.60 -11.67 9.82
CA GLY A 81 -5.38 -12.86 10.18
C GLY A 81 -5.25 -13.18 11.67
N PRO A 82 -6.30 -13.71 12.33
CA PRO A 82 -6.24 -14.05 13.74
C PRO A 82 -5.06 -15.01 14.00
N ASN A 83 -4.24 -14.69 15.00
CA ASN A 83 -3.15 -15.51 15.55
C ASN A 83 -1.74 -15.48 14.88
N GLN A 84 -1.32 -14.45 14.14
CA GLN A 84 -0.02 -14.51 13.43
C GLN A 84 1.10 -13.54 13.85
N LEU A 85 0.82 -12.48 14.62
CA LEU A 85 1.83 -11.42 14.83
C LEU A 85 3.11 -11.88 15.56
N LEU A 86 3.02 -12.71 16.61
CA LEU A 86 4.18 -13.09 17.43
C LEU A 86 4.74 -14.48 17.10
N SER A 87 3.87 -15.47 16.86
CA SER A 87 4.28 -16.85 16.60
C SER A 87 4.87 -17.06 15.21
N THR A 88 4.39 -16.34 14.19
CA THR A 88 4.81 -16.53 12.79
C THR A 88 6.09 -15.76 12.46
N LEU A 89 6.35 -14.62 13.09
CA LEU A 89 7.65 -13.92 12.98
C LEU A 89 8.77 -14.74 13.64
N LEU A 90 8.52 -15.37 14.79
CA LEU A 90 9.50 -16.23 15.47
C LEU A 90 9.79 -17.54 14.72
N SER A 91 8.85 -18.09 13.95
CA SER A 91 9.06 -19.35 13.23
C SER A 91 9.82 -19.21 11.90
N ASN A 92 9.86 -18.00 11.33
CA ASN A 92 10.54 -17.72 10.05
C ASN A 92 11.98 -17.22 10.23
N VAL A 93 12.44 -17.05 11.47
CA VAL A 93 13.86 -16.86 11.81
C VAL A 93 14.44 -18.23 12.15
N LYS A 94 14.99 -18.91 11.13
CA LYS A 94 15.95 -20.01 11.29
C LYS A 94 17.22 -19.68 10.55
#